data_AF-A0AAW1MH21-F1
#
_entry.id   AF-A0AAW1MH21-F1
#
_cell.length_a   1.000
_cell.length_b   1.000
_cell.length_c   1.000
_cell.angle_alpha   90.00
_cell.angle_beta   90.00
_cell.angle_gamma   90.00
#
_symmetry.space_group_name_H-M   'P 1'
#
loop_
_entity.id
_entity.type
_entity.pdbx_description
1 polymer ?
#
loop_
_entity_poly.entity_id
_entity_poly.type
_entity_poly.pdbx_seq_one_letter_code
_entity_poly.pdbx_strand_id
1 'polypeptide(L)'
;MTFRKFVSPKVFRSIQNVNIQELSECSEEEIRPILPCLVRMSLISPLDTSKKCSKQKMDILTIISGIELVNSIVALLSIDFHVLEADVKKEQQLRQKAGSNLTESALIGNLPNGLALEYERSDMTRRLRLVLSELLFIQSQIQDGNDVHGDHEFYIKSSELFDNDIYIEEISDVICIALAELPTLLNVINITEILLHVNNGPAVICRVVSNFPDSFREVCTNLIQKGEKQEENISSSIRGAAISMLCKMNPSQSLAVRNISNKNSIENEGDMVAFVSGLLLGNDQAIRNWFALFIRTGQKRKGELSSTALQQLRDELLRRLQTIINASQNGQLPNNLVVQASALLRLYCALRGIAGINSFWRYLME
;
A
#
# COMPACT_ATOMS: atom_id res chain seq x y z
N MET A 1 7.89 4.42 22.41
CA MET A 1 6.94 3.44 21.83
C MET A 1 7.58 2.85 20.59
N THR A 2 7.53 1.54 20.40
CA THR A 2 7.98 0.89 19.16
C THR A 2 6.96 1.14 18.05
N PHE A 3 7.41 1.68 16.92
CA PHE A 3 6.56 1.96 15.77
C PHE A 3 5.74 0.72 15.36
N ARG A 4 4.42 0.80 15.48
CA ARG A 4 3.54 -0.29 15.05
C ARG A 4 3.42 -0.24 13.53
N LYS A 5 4.12 -1.16 12.87
CA LYS A 5 4.21 -1.27 11.40
C LYS A 5 2.90 -1.72 10.74
N PHE A 6 1.88 -2.15 11.50
CA PHE A 6 0.70 -2.81 10.93
C PHE A 6 -0.61 -2.21 11.44
N VAL A 7 -1.57 -2.04 10.53
CA VAL A 7 -2.96 -1.64 10.81
C VAL A 7 -3.84 -2.90 10.78
N SER A 8 -4.62 -3.12 11.82
CA SER A 8 -5.41 -4.35 11.92
C SER A 8 -6.56 -4.39 10.89
N PRO A 9 -6.93 -5.57 10.38
CA PRO A 9 -8.06 -5.70 9.45
C PRO A 9 -9.38 -5.25 10.04
N LYS A 10 -9.57 -5.46 11.35
CA LYS A 10 -10.72 -4.99 12.10
C LYS A 10 -10.81 -3.47 11.97
N VAL A 11 -9.77 -2.75 12.38
CA VAL A 11 -9.71 -1.28 12.34
C VAL A 11 -9.95 -0.74 10.94
N PHE A 12 -9.25 -1.27 9.93
CA PHE A 12 -9.41 -0.79 8.55
C PHE A 12 -10.84 -1.01 8.03
N ARG A 13 -11.43 -2.18 8.30
CA ARG A 13 -12.82 -2.46 7.91
C ARG A 13 -13.80 -1.55 8.62
N SER A 14 -13.59 -1.30 9.91
CA SER A 14 -14.49 -0.44 10.69
C SER A 14 -14.44 1.00 10.21
N ILE A 15 -13.26 1.55 9.92
CA ILE A 15 -13.15 2.92 9.37
C ILE A 15 -13.71 3.01 7.94
N GLN A 16 -13.43 2.02 7.08
CA GLN A 16 -13.95 1.98 5.71
C GLN A 16 -15.49 1.97 5.65
N ASN A 17 -16.14 1.29 6.59
CA ASN A 17 -17.60 1.19 6.64
C ASN A 17 -18.25 2.19 7.62
N VAL A 18 -17.46 3.08 8.22
CA VAL A 18 -17.91 4.04 9.24
C VAL A 18 -18.65 3.33 10.41
N ASN A 19 -18.14 2.17 10.81
CA ASN A 19 -18.66 1.38 11.92
C ASN A 19 -18.07 1.84 13.25
N ILE A 20 -18.64 2.93 13.79
CA ILE A 20 -18.13 3.58 15.02
C ILE A 20 -18.25 2.68 16.25
N GLN A 21 -19.26 1.80 16.29
CA GLN A 21 -19.44 0.87 17.39
C GLN A 21 -18.26 -0.10 17.50
N GLU A 22 -17.84 -0.70 16.39
CA GLU A 22 -16.70 -1.62 16.37
C GLU A 22 -15.37 -0.91 16.66
N LEU A 23 -15.23 0.36 16.27
CA LEU A 23 -14.07 1.19 16.61
C LEU A 23 -13.99 1.48 18.12
N SER A 24 -15.13 1.62 18.81
CA SER A 24 -15.15 1.88 20.26
C SER A 24 -14.66 0.71 21.11
N GLU A 25 -14.59 -0.50 20.54
CA GLU A 25 -14.05 -1.70 21.19
C GLU A 25 -12.55 -1.88 20.96
N CYS A 26 -11.94 -1.06 20.12
CA CYS A 26 -10.51 -1.16 19.80
C CYS A 26 -9.67 -0.47 20.88
N SER A 27 -8.46 -1.00 21.11
CA SER A 27 -7.50 -0.36 22.00
C SER A 27 -6.94 0.95 21.41
N GLU A 28 -6.41 1.83 22.26
CA GLU A 28 -5.76 3.07 21.83
C GLU A 28 -4.63 2.81 20.82
N GLU A 29 -3.84 1.75 21.03
CA GLU A 29 -2.77 1.33 20.10
C GLU A 29 -3.29 0.86 18.72
N GLU A 30 -4.52 0.34 18.66
CA GLU A 30 -5.17 -0.05 17.42
C GLU A 30 -5.78 1.14 16.68
N ILE A 31 -6.24 2.15 17.44
CA ILE A 31 -6.81 3.39 16.90
C ILE A 31 -5.72 4.37 16.44
N ARG A 32 -4.54 4.34 17.08
CA ARG A 32 -3.41 5.24 16.81
C ARG A 32 -3.11 5.50 15.32
N PRO A 33 -3.12 4.49 14.40
CA PRO A 33 -2.83 4.71 12.99
C PRO A 33 -3.89 5.52 12.23
N ILE A 34 -5.16 5.48 12.67
CA ILE A 34 -6.30 6.15 12.02
C ILE A 34 -6.74 7.41 12.77
N LEU A 35 -6.00 7.80 13.80
CA LEU A 35 -6.31 8.94 14.66
C LEU A 35 -6.48 10.26 13.87
N PRO A 36 -5.64 10.59 12.86
CA PRO A 36 -5.84 11.80 12.06
C PRO A 36 -7.23 11.86 11.41
N CYS A 37 -7.70 10.76 10.83
CA CYS A 37 -9.02 10.67 10.21
C CYS A 37 -10.14 10.86 11.25
N LEU A 38 -10.06 10.20 12.40
CA LEU A 38 -11.07 10.33 13.45
C LEU A 38 -11.17 11.75 14.02
N VAL A 39 -10.03 12.39 14.28
CA VAL A 39 -10.00 13.79 14.74
C VAL A 39 -10.64 14.70 13.69
N ARG A 40 -10.29 14.55 12.40
CA ARG A 40 -10.93 15.32 11.32
C ARG A 40 -12.44 15.10 11.25
N MET A 41 -12.89 13.85 11.30
CA MET A 41 -14.32 13.52 11.31
C MET A 41 -15.06 14.15 12.49
N SER A 42 -14.38 14.33 13.64
CA SER A 42 -14.96 14.98 14.81
C SER A 42 -15.02 16.52 14.69
N LEU A 43 -14.10 17.14 13.95
CA LEU A 43 -14.01 18.61 13.87
C LEU A 43 -14.74 19.19 12.68
N ILE A 44 -14.84 18.45 11.57
CA ILE A 44 -15.55 18.91 10.37
C ILE A 44 -17.04 19.13 10.70
N SER A 45 -17.60 20.22 10.15
CA SER A 45 -19.04 20.46 10.19
C SER A 45 -19.72 19.46 9.25
N PRO A 46 -20.56 18.55 9.76
CA PRO A 46 -21.15 17.52 8.92
C PRO A 46 -22.12 18.16 7.92
N LEU A 47 -22.08 17.69 6.67
CA LEU A 47 -23.08 18.05 5.66
C LEU A 47 -24.46 17.47 6.02
N ASP A 48 -24.48 16.37 6.78
CA ASP A 48 -25.68 15.74 7.31
C ASP A 48 -25.96 16.21 8.75
N THR A 49 -27.09 16.90 8.95
CA THR A 49 -27.55 17.36 10.26
C THR A 49 -28.48 16.35 10.96
N SER A 50 -28.58 15.13 10.44
CA SER A 50 -29.39 14.07 11.03
C SER A 50 -28.96 13.75 12.48
N LYS A 51 -29.92 13.26 13.27
CA LYS A 51 -29.66 12.77 14.63
C LYS A 51 -28.65 11.62 14.65
N LYS A 52 -28.61 10.81 13.59
CA LYS A 52 -27.67 9.70 13.43
C LYS A 52 -26.23 10.23 13.28
N CYS A 53 -26.02 11.20 12.39
CA CYS A 53 -24.70 11.81 12.20
C CYS A 53 -24.22 12.52 13.47
N SER A 54 -25.10 13.26 14.14
CA SER A 54 -24.80 13.92 15.42
C SER A 54 -24.37 12.92 16.50
N LYS A 55 -25.05 11.76 16.60
CA LYS A 55 -24.67 10.70 17.53
C LYS A 55 -23.32 10.09 17.17
N GLN A 56 -23.09 9.74 15.91
CA GLN A 56 -21.81 9.19 15.46
C GLN A 56 -20.64 10.13 15.75
N LYS A 57 -20.83 11.44 15.61
CA LYS A 57 -19.83 12.45 15.98
C LYS A 57 -19.50 12.41 17.47
N MET A 58 -20.50 12.29 18.34
CA MET A 58 -20.30 12.17 19.79
C MET A 58 -19.61 10.87 20.17
N ASP A 59 -19.96 9.77 19.51
CA ASP A 59 -19.32 8.47 19.71
C ASP A 59 -17.82 8.55 19.32
N ILE A 60 -17.48 9.20 18.20
CA ILE A 60 -16.08 9.44 17.79
C ILE A 60 -15.34 10.29 18.82
N LEU A 61 -15.94 11.40 19.29
CA LEU A 61 -15.34 12.25 20.33
C LEU A 61 -15.06 11.47 21.62
N THR A 62 -15.91 10.50 21.94
CA THR A 62 -15.72 9.63 23.10
C THR A 62 -14.55 8.68 22.89
N ILE A 63 -14.40 8.09 21.70
CA ILE A 63 -13.28 7.20 21.35
C ILE A 63 -11.94 7.91 21.46
N ILE A 64 -11.86 9.16 20.98
CA ILE A 64 -10.61 9.92 20.99
C ILE A 64 -10.39 10.68 22.31
N SER A 65 -11.35 10.65 23.23
CA SER A 65 -11.24 11.30 24.53
C SER A 65 -10.15 10.65 25.36
N GLY A 66 -9.27 11.47 25.95
CA GLY A 66 -8.18 10.98 26.81
C GLY A 66 -6.90 10.59 26.06
N ILE A 67 -6.90 10.59 24.72
CA ILE A 67 -5.68 10.37 23.93
C ILE A 67 -4.91 11.69 23.81
N GLU A 68 -3.74 11.79 24.46
CA GLU A 68 -2.96 13.04 24.51
C GLU A 68 -2.56 13.57 23.12
N LEU A 69 -2.26 12.66 22.19
CA LEU A 69 -1.84 12.97 20.82
C LEU A 69 -2.92 13.68 19.99
N VAL A 70 -4.19 13.61 20.40
CA VAL A 70 -5.28 14.35 19.75
C VAL A 70 -5.01 15.83 19.77
N ASN A 71 -4.42 16.36 20.85
CA ASN A 71 -4.10 17.79 20.95
C ASN A 71 -3.08 18.22 19.89
N SER A 72 -2.07 17.38 19.61
CA SER A 72 -1.09 17.63 18.55
C SER A 72 -1.74 17.65 17.16
N ILE A 73 -2.68 16.73 16.90
CA ILE A 73 -3.42 16.68 15.63
C ILE A 73 -4.37 17.88 15.49
N VAL A 74 -5.04 18.29 16.57
CA VAL A 74 -5.88 19.50 16.59
C VAL A 74 -5.04 20.74 16.31
N ALA A 75 -3.82 20.82 16.86
CA ALA A 75 -2.89 21.91 16.57
C ALA A 75 -2.46 21.91 15.09
N LEU A 76 -2.22 20.75 14.47
CA LEU A 76 -1.97 20.64 13.03
C LEU A 76 -3.16 21.13 12.18
N LEU A 77 -4.38 20.78 12.56
CA LEU A 77 -5.60 21.21 11.87
C LEU A 77 -5.92 22.70 12.04
N SER A 78 -5.31 23.36 13.03
CA SER A 78 -5.49 24.79 13.30
C SER A 78 -4.54 25.67 12.49
N ILE A 79 -3.67 25.09 11.66
CA ILE A 79 -2.73 25.81 10.80
C ILE A 79 -3.49 26.52 9.67
N ASP A 80 -3.01 27.69 9.24
CA ASP A 80 -3.50 28.36 8.04
C ASP A 80 -2.99 27.64 6.78
N PHE A 81 -3.81 26.71 6.27
CA PHE A 81 -3.50 25.94 5.07
C PHE A 81 -3.52 26.78 3.78
N HIS A 82 -4.18 27.93 3.75
CA HIS A 82 -4.17 28.79 2.57
C HIS A 82 -2.80 29.45 2.38
N VAL A 83 -2.21 29.97 3.46
CA VAL A 83 -0.83 30.48 3.44
C VAL A 83 0.16 29.37 3.13
N LEU A 84 -0.01 28.21 3.76
CA LEU A 84 0.85 27.05 3.51
C LEU A 84 0.78 26.58 2.05
N GLU A 85 -0.41 26.51 1.45
CA GLU A 85 -0.59 26.10 0.05
C GLU A 85 0.20 27.02 -0.90
N ALA A 86 0.17 28.33 -0.66
CA ALA A 86 0.94 29.29 -1.44
C ALA A 86 2.47 29.07 -1.30
N ASP A 87 2.95 28.77 -0.10
CA ASP A 87 4.37 28.49 0.15
C ASP A 87 4.81 27.16 -0.48
N VAL A 88 3.97 26.11 -0.42
CA VAL A 88 4.24 24.82 -1.08
C VAL A 88 4.29 24.98 -2.61
N LYS A 89 3.42 25.81 -3.20
CA LYS A 89 3.49 26.11 -4.64
C LYS A 89 4.81 26.78 -5.02
N LYS A 90 5.30 27.73 -4.22
CA LYS A 90 6.61 28.36 -4.45
C LYS A 90 7.74 27.33 -4.36
N GLU A 91 7.70 26.45 -3.35
CA GLU A 91 8.67 25.38 -3.18
C GLU A 91 8.72 24.44 -4.39
N GLN A 92 7.56 23.98 -4.87
CA GLN A 92 7.47 23.14 -6.07
C GLN A 92 8.05 23.84 -7.30
N GLN A 93 7.76 25.13 -7.49
CA GLN A 93 8.31 25.92 -8.59
C GLN A 93 9.82 26.14 -8.49
N LEU A 94 10.36 26.33 -7.28
CA LEU A 94 11.80 26.46 -7.06
C LEU A 94 12.51 25.17 -7.41
N ARG A 95 12.00 24.03 -6.95
CA ARG A 95 12.61 22.70 -7.22
C ARG A 95 12.60 22.35 -8.71
N GLN A 96 11.60 22.79 -9.46
CA GLN A 96 11.59 22.65 -10.93
C GLN A 96 12.65 23.52 -11.64
N LYS A 97 13.11 24.62 -11.03
CA LYS A 97 14.01 25.59 -11.66
C LYS A 97 15.46 25.51 -11.19
N ALA A 98 15.68 25.22 -9.91
CA ALA A 98 16.98 25.29 -9.24
C ALA A 98 17.65 23.92 -8.99
N GLY A 99 16.96 22.82 -9.33
CA GLY A 99 17.45 21.46 -9.07
C GLY A 99 17.39 21.05 -7.59
N SER A 100 17.81 19.82 -7.32
CA SER A 100 17.62 19.12 -6.03
C SER A 100 18.59 19.53 -4.91
N ASN A 101 18.75 20.82 -4.59
CA ASN A 101 19.50 21.27 -3.41
C ASN A 101 18.58 21.51 -2.21
N LEU A 102 18.80 20.79 -1.10
CA LEU A 102 17.98 20.89 0.12
C LEU A 102 18.16 22.24 0.85
N THR A 103 19.30 22.91 0.67
CA THR A 103 19.66 24.17 1.35
C THR A 103 18.85 25.38 0.87
N GLU A 104 18.23 25.31 -0.30
CA GLU A 104 17.42 26.39 -0.88
C GLU A 104 15.93 26.05 -0.84
N SER A 105 15.39 25.81 0.36
CA SER A 105 13.96 25.58 0.54
C SER A 105 13.24 26.85 0.99
N ALA A 106 12.19 27.24 0.24
CA ALA A 106 11.26 28.29 0.63
C ALA A 106 10.41 27.92 1.84
N LEU A 107 10.23 26.63 2.13
CA LEU A 107 9.45 26.18 3.29
C LEU A 107 10.21 26.30 4.61
N ILE A 108 11.50 25.98 4.60
CA ILE A 108 12.29 25.82 5.82
C ILE A 108 13.47 26.79 5.94
N GLY A 109 13.93 27.41 4.86
CA GLY A 109 15.15 28.23 4.88
C GLY A 109 16.39 27.42 5.24
N ASN A 110 17.40 28.07 5.84
CA ASN A 110 18.63 27.40 6.24
C ASN A 110 18.43 26.50 7.47
N LEU A 111 18.99 25.29 7.43
CA LEU A 111 19.00 24.30 8.51
C LEU A 111 20.38 24.24 9.18
N PRO A 112 20.64 25.02 10.25
CA PRO A 112 21.97 25.05 10.89
C PRO A 112 22.32 23.77 11.67
N ASN A 113 21.32 23.03 12.17
CA ASN A 113 21.53 21.94 13.14
C ASN A 113 21.05 20.55 12.66
N GLY A 114 20.89 20.35 11.35
CA GLY A 114 20.32 19.11 10.79
C GLY A 114 18.80 19.03 10.90
N LEU A 115 18.17 18.13 10.14
CA LEU A 115 16.72 18.11 9.97
C LEU A 115 16.01 17.53 11.21
N ALA A 116 16.57 16.47 11.80
CA ALA A 116 15.96 15.79 12.94
C ALA A 116 15.91 16.66 14.22
N LEU A 117 16.99 17.38 14.52
CA LEU A 117 17.07 18.22 15.72
C LEU A 117 16.18 19.47 15.60
N GLU A 118 16.09 20.04 14.40
CA GLU A 118 15.16 21.14 14.12
C GLU A 118 13.71 20.66 14.23
N TYR A 119 13.38 19.45 13.77
CA TYR A 119 12.05 18.87 13.93
C TYR A 119 11.65 18.72 15.41
N GLU A 120 12.54 18.18 16.24
CA GLU A 120 12.28 17.97 17.66
C GLU A 120 11.95 19.28 18.40
N ARG A 121 12.66 20.37 18.09
CA ARG A 121 12.51 21.68 18.74
C ARG A 121 11.38 22.55 18.17
N SER A 122 10.77 22.12 17.08
CA SER A 122 9.79 22.90 16.33
C SER A 122 8.37 22.74 16.84
N ASP A 123 7.55 23.77 16.61
CA ASP A 123 6.10 23.72 16.77
C ASP A 123 5.44 22.93 15.61
N MET A 124 4.14 22.64 15.72
CA MET A 124 3.41 21.84 14.72
C MET A 124 3.45 22.46 13.32
N THR A 125 3.39 23.79 13.22
CA THR A 125 3.45 24.50 11.94
C THR A 125 4.78 24.25 11.24
N ARG A 126 5.88 24.39 12.00
CA ARG A 126 7.22 24.19 11.46
C ARG A 126 7.51 22.71 11.19
N ARG A 127 7.04 21.78 12.03
CA ARG A 127 7.12 20.33 11.77
C ARG A 127 6.42 19.93 10.47
N LEU A 128 5.22 20.47 10.22
CA LEU A 128 4.51 20.27 8.95
C LEU A 128 5.31 20.77 7.75
N ARG A 129 5.90 21.97 7.84
CA ARG A 129 6.77 22.53 6.78
C ARG A 129 8.03 21.69 6.54
N LEU A 130 8.65 21.15 7.59
CA LEU A 130 9.82 20.27 7.49
C LEU A 130 9.49 18.96 6.77
N VAL A 131 8.40 18.28 7.16
CA VAL A 131 7.93 17.05 6.49
C VAL A 131 7.61 17.29 5.02
N LEU A 132 6.91 18.39 4.71
CA LEU A 132 6.58 18.75 3.33
C LEU A 132 7.82 19.06 2.49
N SER A 133 8.79 19.79 3.04
CA SER A 133 10.04 20.10 2.34
C SER A 133 10.81 18.82 1.99
N GLU A 134 10.91 17.89 2.94
CA GLU A 134 11.59 16.61 2.73
C GLU A 134 10.88 15.73 1.69
N LEU A 135 9.54 15.65 1.73
CA LEU A 135 8.76 14.92 0.72
C LEU A 135 8.97 15.49 -0.69
N LEU A 136 8.93 16.82 -0.82
CA LEU A 136 9.09 17.50 -2.11
C LEU A 136 10.53 17.41 -2.63
N PHE A 137 11.51 17.33 -1.73
CA PHE A 137 12.89 17.04 -2.09
C PHE A 137 13.08 15.62 -2.64
N ILE A 138 12.54 14.62 -1.93
CA ILE A 138 12.57 13.25 -2.43
C ILE A 138 11.86 13.16 -3.79
N GLN A 139 10.72 13.85 -3.93
CA GLN A 139 9.98 13.94 -5.19
C GLN A 139 10.82 14.55 -6.32
N SER A 140 11.52 15.67 -6.09
CA SER A 140 12.34 16.30 -7.12
C SER A 140 13.47 15.38 -7.56
N GLN A 141 14.12 14.70 -6.62
CA GLN A 141 15.18 13.76 -6.95
C GLN A 141 14.69 12.53 -7.74
N ILE A 142 13.44 12.11 -7.53
CA ILE A 142 12.82 11.04 -8.34
C ILE A 142 12.53 11.55 -9.76
N GLN A 143 12.12 12.82 -9.92
CA GLN A 143 11.84 13.43 -11.21
C GLN A 143 13.11 13.69 -12.02
N ASP A 144 14.14 14.31 -11.42
CA ASP A 144 15.44 14.55 -12.04
C ASP A 144 16.10 13.24 -12.51
N GLY A 145 15.90 12.17 -11.75
CA GLY A 145 16.39 10.83 -12.06
C GLY A 145 15.57 10.05 -13.09
N ASN A 146 14.56 10.63 -13.74
CA ASN A 146 13.83 9.96 -14.84
C ASN A 146 14.17 10.51 -16.24
N ASP A 147 14.78 11.70 -16.33
CA ASP A 147 14.95 12.42 -17.60
C ASP A 147 16.29 12.18 -18.30
N VAL A 148 17.29 11.56 -17.66
CA VAL A 148 18.67 11.60 -18.19
C VAL A 148 19.07 10.37 -19.01
N HIS A 149 18.83 9.13 -18.59
CA HIS A 149 19.05 7.96 -19.45
C HIS A 149 18.12 6.83 -18.99
N GLY A 150 17.39 6.20 -19.91
CA GLY A 150 16.25 5.29 -19.65
C GLY A 150 16.53 3.97 -18.93
N ASP A 151 17.54 3.91 -18.06
CA ASP A 151 17.92 2.76 -17.25
C ASP A 151 18.38 3.26 -15.88
N HIS A 152 17.42 3.47 -14.95
CA HIS A 152 17.72 3.96 -13.61
C HIS A 152 17.45 2.91 -12.54
N GLU A 153 18.51 2.63 -11.77
CA GLU A 153 18.51 1.75 -10.62
C GLU A 153 17.76 2.41 -9.46
N PHE A 154 16.67 1.79 -9.03
CA PHE A 154 15.93 2.24 -7.86
C PHE A 154 16.80 2.13 -6.61
N TYR A 155 16.84 3.19 -5.80
CA TYR A 155 17.53 3.21 -4.52
C TYR A 155 16.65 3.78 -3.40
N ILE A 156 16.92 3.32 -2.18
CA ILE A 156 16.40 3.91 -0.95
C ILE A 156 17.19 5.18 -0.69
N LYS A 157 16.50 6.29 -0.46
CA LYS A 157 17.09 7.55 -0.02
C LYS A 157 17.19 7.56 1.49
N SER A 158 18.38 7.90 1.98
CA SER A 158 18.53 8.19 3.41
C SER A 158 17.85 9.51 3.71
N SER A 159 17.05 9.53 4.77
CA SER A 159 16.35 10.70 5.26
C SER A 159 16.41 10.70 6.78
N GLU A 160 17.03 11.73 7.36
CA GLU A 160 17.13 11.87 8.81
C GLU A 160 15.77 11.84 9.51
N LEU A 161 14.71 12.25 8.81
CA LEU A 161 13.36 12.31 9.33
C LEU A 161 12.61 10.99 9.15
N PHE A 162 12.61 10.41 7.94
CA PHE A 162 11.87 9.18 7.65
C PHE A 162 12.56 7.89 8.14
N ASP A 163 13.87 7.95 8.38
CA ASP A 163 14.66 6.84 8.96
C ASP A 163 14.55 6.78 10.49
N ASN A 164 13.96 7.81 11.13
CA ASN A 164 13.82 7.87 12.57
C ASN A 164 12.50 7.25 13.04
N ASP A 165 12.58 6.02 13.59
CA ASP A 165 11.45 5.26 14.12
C ASP A 165 10.69 5.94 15.28
N ILE A 166 11.30 6.92 15.96
CA ILE A 166 10.66 7.63 17.08
C ILE A 166 9.58 8.57 16.56
N TYR A 167 9.88 9.30 15.47
CA TYR A 167 9.01 10.34 14.93
C TYR A 167 8.09 9.84 13.83
N ILE A 168 8.30 8.63 13.29
CA ILE A 168 7.60 8.13 12.11
C ILE A 168 6.06 8.08 12.28
N GLU A 169 5.56 7.89 13.49
CA GLU A 169 4.12 7.92 13.76
C GLU A 169 3.55 9.34 13.63
N GLU A 170 4.23 10.32 14.22
CA GLU A 170 3.86 11.74 14.13
C GLU A 170 4.01 12.25 12.69
N ILE A 171 5.09 11.86 12.00
CA ILE A 171 5.30 12.17 10.58
C ILE A 171 4.15 11.59 9.75
N SER A 172 3.69 10.38 10.05
CA SER A 172 2.54 9.78 9.37
C SER A 172 1.26 10.61 9.59
N ASP A 173 1.04 11.14 10.80
CA ASP A 173 -0.09 12.01 11.10
C ASP A 173 -0.01 13.31 10.29
N VAL A 174 1.16 13.95 10.28
CA VAL A 174 1.44 15.16 9.51
C VAL A 174 1.17 14.95 8.02
N ILE A 175 1.58 13.82 7.45
CA ILE A 175 1.32 13.47 6.04
C ILE A 175 -0.18 13.30 5.79
N CYS A 176 -0.89 12.61 6.70
CA CYS A 176 -2.33 12.41 6.56
C CYS A 176 -3.08 13.74 6.61
N ILE A 177 -2.71 14.66 7.50
CA ILE A 177 -3.30 16.01 7.56
C ILE A 177 -2.94 16.83 6.31
N ALA A 178 -1.70 16.77 5.83
CA ALA A 178 -1.30 17.50 4.63
C ALA A 178 -2.07 17.02 3.38
N LEU A 179 -2.21 15.71 3.17
CA LEU A 179 -3.00 15.14 2.07
C LEU A 179 -4.47 15.56 2.11
N ALA A 180 -4.98 15.68 3.32
CA ALA A 180 -6.36 16.03 3.62
C ALA A 180 -6.69 17.51 3.34
N GLU A 181 -5.78 18.40 3.71
CA GLU A 181 -5.99 19.86 3.70
C GLU A 181 -5.36 20.53 2.46
N LEU A 182 -4.48 19.84 1.72
CA LEU A 182 -3.87 20.31 0.46
C LEU A 182 -4.20 19.40 -0.76
N PRO A 183 -5.49 19.07 -1.03
CA PRO A 183 -5.86 18.11 -2.07
C PRO A 183 -5.57 18.58 -3.51
N THR A 184 -5.37 19.88 -3.71
CA THR A 184 -5.00 20.47 -5.02
C THR A 184 -3.53 20.26 -5.37
N LEU A 185 -2.69 20.03 -4.36
CA LEU A 185 -1.23 19.93 -4.50
C LEU A 185 -0.71 18.51 -4.28
N LEU A 186 -1.32 17.80 -3.33
CA LEU A 186 -0.90 16.47 -2.89
C LEU A 186 -1.98 15.47 -3.25
N ASN A 187 -1.57 14.30 -3.73
CA ASN A 187 -2.46 13.17 -3.92
C ASN A 187 -1.83 11.90 -3.35
N VAL A 188 -2.68 10.95 -2.94
CA VAL A 188 -2.24 9.74 -2.24
C VAL A 188 -1.31 8.90 -3.10
N ILE A 189 -1.53 8.85 -4.42
CA ILE A 189 -0.73 8.05 -5.35
C ILE A 189 0.71 8.57 -5.42
N ASN A 190 0.89 9.88 -5.61
CA ASN A 190 2.20 10.51 -5.72
C ASN A 190 2.95 10.40 -4.40
N ILE A 191 2.28 10.62 -3.26
CA ILE A 191 2.89 10.41 -1.94
C ILE A 191 3.28 8.95 -1.75
N THR A 192 2.47 7.99 -2.19
CA THR A 192 2.83 6.57 -2.15
C THR A 192 4.12 6.30 -2.91
N GLU A 193 4.26 6.82 -4.13
CA GLU A 193 5.47 6.63 -4.94
C GLU A 193 6.71 7.26 -4.29
N ILE A 194 6.57 8.45 -3.69
CA ILE A 194 7.65 9.10 -2.92
C ILE A 194 8.06 8.21 -1.73
N LEU A 195 7.09 7.70 -0.98
CA LEU A 195 7.32 6.90 0.22
C LEU A 195 7.99 5.56 -0.08
N LEU A 196 7.89 5.00 -1.29
CA LEU A 196 8.62 3.78 -1.63
C LEU A 196 10.14 3.96 -1.52
N HIS A 197 10.65 5.19 -1.64
CA HIS A 197 12.08 5.49 -1.58
C HIS A 197 12.61 5.71 -0.16
N VAL A 198 11.80 5.55 0.90
CA VAL A 198 12.26 5.68 2.29
C VAL A 198 12.13 4.36 3.05
N ASN A 199 12.98 4.14 4.06
CA ASN A 199 13.07 2.86 4.78
C ASN A 199 11.74 2.38 5.38
N ASN A 200 11.01 3.30 6.04
CA ASN A 200 9.72 3.01 6.67
C ASN A 200 8.51 3.15 5.72
N GLY A 201 8.77 3.36 4.42
CA GLY A 201 7.78 3.65 3.39
C GLY A 201 6.55 2.75 3.39
N PRO A 202 6.69 1.42 3.27
CA PRO A 202 5.55 0.49 3.26
C PRO A 202 4.61 0.61 4.46
N ALA A 203 5.15 0.89 5.65
CA ALA A 203 4.37 1.05 6.87
C ALA A 203 3.64 2.41 6.88
N VAL A 204 4.30 3.48 6.48
CA VAL A 204 3.68 4.81 6.34
C VAL A 204 2.57 4.77 5.29
N ILE A 205 2.78 4.09 4.15
CA ILE A 205 1.76 3.89 3.10
C ILE A 205 0.51 3.23 3.68
N CYS A 206 0.66 2.19 4.52
CA CYS A 206 -0.48 1.55 5.16
C CYS A 206 -1.25 2.51 6.09
N ARG A 207 -0.54 3.34 6.86
CA ARG A 207 -1.18 4.37 7.70
C ARG A 207 -1.92 5.40 6.85
N VAL A 208 -1.30 5.91 5.79
CA VAL A 208 -1.92 6.85 4.86
C VAL A 208 -3.21 6.24 4.28
N VAL A 209 -3.15 5.05 3.71
CA VAL A 209 -4.33 4.40 3.12
C VAL A 209 -5.40 4.10 4.18
N SER A 210 -5.03 3.80 5.43
CA SER A 210 -6.00 3.62 6.51
C SER A 210 -6.76 4.91 6.89
N ASN A 211 -6.17 6.08 6.66
CA ASN A 211 -6.83 7.38 6.84
C ASN A 211 -7.62 7.83 5.60
N PHE A 212 -7.37 7.22 4.44
CA PHE A 212 -8.10 7.44 3.18
C PHE A 212 -8.60 6.10 2.59
N PRO A 213 -9.57 5.40 3.22
CA PRO A 213 -9.94 4.04 2.82
C PRO A 213 -10.39 3.89 1.36
N ASP A 214 -10.95 4.95 0.78
CA ASP A 214 -11.40 4.98 -0.62
C ASP A 214 -10.24 4.90 -1.62
N SER A 215 -9.04 5.34 -1.24
CA SER A 215 -7.86 5.30 -2.11
C SER A 215 -7.22 3.91 -2.21
N PHE A 216 -7.66 2.93 -1.39
CA PHE A 216 -7.06 1.60 -1.31
C PHE A 216 -6.89 0.94 -2.68
N ARG A 217 -7.97 0.91 -3.47
CA ARG A 217 -7.98 0.25 -4.78
C ARG A 217 -7.08 0.95 -5.77
N GLU A 218 -7.11 2.27 -5.79
CA GLU A 218 -6.32 3.09 -6.70
C GLU A 218 -4.82 2.95 -6.41
N VAL A 219 -4.43 3.03 -5.13
CA VAL A 219 -3.05 2.83 -4.67
C VAL A 219 -2.55 1.43 -5.04
N CYS A 220 -3.32 0.38 -4.73
CA CYS A 220 -2.93 -0.99 -5.08
C CYS A 220 -2.78 -1.16 -6.60
N THR A 221 -3.68 -0.59 -7.39
CA THR A 221 -3.62 -0.66 -8.86
C THR A 221 -2.36 0.04 -9.38
N ASN A 222 -2.05 1.23 -8.86
CA ASN A 222 -0.87 1.99 -9.27
C ASN A 222 0.45 1.27 -8.98
N LEU A 223 0.59 0.75 -7.75
CA LEU A 223 1.78 0.01 -7.30
C LEU A 223 2.07 -1.19 -8.20
N ILE A 224 1.02 -1.87 -8.67
CA ILE A 224 1.17 -3.05 -9.51
C ILE A 224 1.47 -2.68 -10.95
N GLN A 225 0.73 -1.74 -11.54
CA GLN A 225 0.96 -1.27 -12.91
C GLN A 225 2.37 -0.70 -13.11
N LYS A 226 2.91 0.02 -12.12
CA LYS A 226 4.27 0.55 -12.16
C LYS A 226 5.32 -0.50 -11.79
N GLY A 227 4.93 -1.55 -11.07
CA GLY A 227 5.80 -2.69 -10.73
C GLY A 227 6.21 -3.51 -11.96
N GLU A 228 5.34 -3.66 -12.95
CA GLU A 228 5.63 -4.45 -14.18
C GLU A 228 6.70 -3.82 -15.08
N LYS A 229 6.98 -2.52 -14.94
CA LYS A 229 7.96 -1.79 -15.75
C LYS A 229 9.37 -1.78 -15.17
N GLN A 230 9.54 -2.19 -13.91
CA GLN A 230 10.84 -2.15 -13.24
C GLN A 230 11.40 -3.56 -13.15
N GLU A 231 12.63 -3.74 -13.64
CA GLU A 231 13.40 -4.97 -13.48
C GLU A 231 13.53 -5.38 -12.00
N GLU A 232 14.02 -6.59 -11.76
CA GLU A 232 14.10 -7.28 -10.47
C GLU A 232 15.10 -6.65 -9.49
N ASN A 233 14.82 -5.40 -9.13
CA ASN A 233 15.62 -4.55 -8.26
C ASN A 233 14.94 -4.42 -6.89
N ILE A 234 15.65 -3.82 -5.92
CA ILE A 234 15.19 -3.51 -4.56
C ILE A 234 13.80 -2.84 -4.57
N SER A 235 13.49 -2.05 -5.59
CA SER A 235 12.15 -1.46 -5.83
C SER A 235 11.01 -2.46 -5.78
N SER A 236 11.18 -3.57 -6.51
CA SER A 236 10.14 -4.58 -6.68
C SER A 236 9.84 -5.27 -5.35
N SER A 237 10.86 -5.43 -4.51
CA SER A 237 10.74 -5.98 -3.16
C SER A 237 9.97 -5.04 -2.23
N ILE A 238 10.31 -3.74 -2.22
CA ILE A 238 9.64 -2.75 -1.37
C ILE A 238 8.18 -2.53 -1.79
N ARG A 239 7.93 -2.43 -3.10
CA ARG A 239 6.56 -2.40 -3.65
C ARG A 239 5.78 -3.65 -3.27
N GLY A 240 6.39 -4.83 -3.40
CA GLY A 240 5.81 -6.09 -2.95
C GLY A 240 5.48 -6.10 -1.46
N ALA A 241 6.37 -5.56 -0.62
CA ALA A 241 6.15 -5.42 0.81
C ALA A 241 4.98 -4.47 1.12
N ALA A 242 4.91 -3.31 0.46
CA ALA A 242 3.79 -2.37 0.60
C ALA A 242 2.45 -3.01 0.20
N ILE A 243 2.40 -3.69 -0.94
CA ILE A 243 1.18 -4.39 -1.37
C ILE A 243 0.81 -5.51 -0.40
N SER A 244 1.78 -6.28 0.09
CA SER A 244 1.55 -7.34 1.08
C SER A 244 0.94 -6.76 2.36
N MET A 245 1.46 -5.66 2.88
CA MET A 245 0.93 -5.00 4.07
C MET A 245 -0.48 -4.44 3.85
N LEU A 246 -0.74 -3.81 2.70
CA LEU A 246 -2.08 -3.34 2.31
C LEU A 246 -3.08 -4.51 2.20
N CYS A 247 -2.67 -5.62 1.59
CA CYS A 247 -3.49 -6.83 1.47
C CYS A 247 -3.79 -7.46 2.83
N LYS A 248 -2.80 -7.50 3.73
CA LYS A 248 -3.01 -7.95 5.11
C LYS A 248 -3.97 -7.01 5.86
N MET A 249 -3.90 -5.70 5.62
CA MET A 249 -4.80 -4.71 6.22
C MET A 249 -6.24 -4.80 5.68
N ASN A 250 -6.46 -5.15 4.42
CA ASN A 250 -7.80 -5.34 3.85
C ASN A 250 -7.93 -6.70 3.15
N PRO A 251 -8.13 -7.80 3.88
CA PRO A 251 -8.25 -9.15 3.30
C PRO A 251 -9.43 -9.29 2.34
N SER A 252 -10.55 -8.58 2.59
CA SER A 252 -11.73 -8.64 1.73
C SER A 252 -11.47 -8.15 0.31
N GLN A 253 -10.69 -7.07 0.16
CA GLN A 253 -10.26 -6.58 -1.14
C GLN A 253 -8.92 -7.17 -1.58
N SER A 254 -8.19 -7.85 -0.67
CA SER A 254 -7.00 -8.60 -1.02
C SER A 254 -7.28 -9.67 -2.07
N LEU A 255 -8.47 -10.25 -2.17
CA LEU A 255 -8.78 -11.14 -3.30
C LEU A 255 -8.79 -10.38 -4.64
N ALA A 256 -9.37 -9.18 -4.69
CA ALA A 256 -9.37 -8.31 -5.87
C ALA A 256 -7.99 -7.69 -6.18
N VAL A 257 -7.09 -7.58 -5.20
CA VAL A 257 -5.71 -7.08 -5.35
C VAL A 257 -4.71 -8.20 -5.56
N ARG A 258 -4.88 -9.38 -4.94
CA ARG A 258 -4.16 -10.64 -5.24
C ARG A 258 -4.42 -11.04 -6.67
N ASN A 259 -5.58 -10.69 -7.22
CA ASN A 259 -5.87 -10.82 -8.65
C ASN A 259 -4.83 -10.12 -9.53
N ILE A 260 -3.98 -9.26 -8.94
CA ILE A 260 -3.01 -8.41 -9.61
C ILE A 260 -1.60 -8.54 -8.95
N SER A 261 -1.47 -8.81 -7.63
CA SER A 261 -0.20 -8.90 -6.90
C SER A 261 0.16 -10.34 -6.53
N ASN A 262 1.15 -10.88 -7.23
CA ASN A 262 1.48 -12.30 -7.23
C ASN A 262 2.59 -12.70 -6.24
N LYS A 263 2.74 -12.02 -5.09
CA LYS A 263 3.85 -12.29 -4.16
C LYS A 263 3.43 -12.20 -2.69
N ASN A 264 3.66 -13.30 -1.96
CA ASN A 264 3.97 -13.35 -0.51
C ASN A 264 2.84 -13.42 0.54
N SER A 265 1.81 -14.25 0.34
CA SER A 265 0.99 -14.74 1.46
C SER A 265 0.43 -16.13 1.19
N ILE A 266 1.30 -17.13 1.03
CA ILE A 266 0.91 -18.54 0.92
C ILE A 266 1.22 -19.21 2.26
N GLU A 267 0.50 -18.84 3.30
CA GLU A 267 0.49 -19.61 4.55
C GLU A 267 -0.76 -20.51 4.64
N ASN A 268 -1.71 -20.38 3.70
CA ASN A 268 -2.84 -21.30 3.59
C ASN A 268 -2.74 -22.12 2.30
N GLU A 269 -2.30 -23.36 2.43
CA GLU A 269 -2.24 -24.38 1.38
C GLU A 269 -3.62 -24.68 0.73
N GLY A 270 -4.74 -24.14 1.20
CA GLY A 270 -6.04 -24.33 0.54
C GLY A 270 -6.35 -23.32 -0.57
N ASP A 271 -5.77 -22.12 -0.51
CA ASP A 271 -6.42 -20.93 -1.08
C ASP A 271 -5.95 -20.59 -2.51
N MET A 272 -4.71 -20.96 -2.88
CA MET A 272 -4.13 -20.59 -4.18
C MET A 272 -4.89 -21.20 -5.37
N VAL A 273 -5.25 -22.49 -5.32
CA VAL A 273 -5.96 -23.15 -6.45
C VAL A 273 -7.37 -22.57 -6.62
N ALA A 274 -8.08 -22.35 -5.52
CA ALA A 274 -9.40 -21.71 -5.54
C ALA A 274 -9.31 -20.28 -6.08
N PHE A 275 -8.28 -19.54 -5.66
CA PHE A 275 -7.99 -18.18 -6.08
C PHE A 275 -7.65 -18.08 -7.58
N VAL A 276 -6.68 -18.84 -8.09
CA VAL A 276 -6.31 -18.81 -9.52
C VAL A 276 -7.45 -19.37 -10.39
N SER A 277 -8.23 -20.33 -9.88
CA SER A 277 -9.45 -20.79 -10.56
C SER A 277 -10.51 -19.68 -10.62
N GLY A 278 -10.74 -18.95 -9.54
CA GLY A 278 -11.67 -17.82 -9.49
C GLY A 278 -11.26 -16.65 -10.40
N LEU A 279 -9.95 -16.42 -10.53
CA LEU A 279 -9.37 -15.46 -11.46
C LEU A 279 -9.67 -15.78 -12.92
N LEU A 280 -9.41 -17.02 -13.31
CA LEU A 280 -9.48 -17.45 -14.70
C LEU A 280 -10.90 -17.83 -15.14
N LEU A 281 -11.72 -18.32 -14.21
CA LEU A 281 -13.08 -18.79 -14.46
C LEU A 281 -14.14 -17.80 -13.97
N GLY A 282 -13.76 -16.73 -13.28
CA GLY A 282 -14.65 -15.66 -12.84
C GLY A 282 -15.13 -14.80 -14.01
N ASN A 283 -16.19 -14.02 -13.81
CA ASN A 283 -16.86 -13.27 -14.88
C ASN A 283 -16.15 -11.98 -15.33
N ASP A 284 -15.15 -11.49 -14.59
CA ASP A 284 -14.45 -10.24 -14.89
C ASP A 284 -13.43 -10.39 -16.05
N GLN A 285 -13.78 -9.82 -17.21
CA GLN A 285 -12.94 -9.88 -18.42
C GLN A 285 -11.62 -9.10 -18.29
N ALA A 286 -11.61 -7.99 -17.55
CA ALA A 286 -10.41 -7.16 -17.41
C ALA A 286 -9.33 -7.92 -16.62
N ILE A 287 -9.75 -8.61 -15.56
CA ILE A 287 -8.89 -9.43 -14.71
C ILE A 287 -8.34 -10.64 -15.48
N ARG A 288 -9.19 -11.33 -16.26
CA ARG A 288 -8.73 -12.44 -17.12
C ARG A 288 -7.69 -12.00 -18.15
N ASN A 289 -7.89 -10.82 -18.76
CA ASN A 289 -6.98 -10.27 -19.77
C ASN A 289 -5.64 -9.86 -19.15
N TRP A 290 -5.66 -9.21 -17.98
CA TRP A 290 -4.43 -8.88 -17.25
C TRP A 290 -3.65 -10.15 -16.88
N PHE A 291 -4.32 -11.16 -16.31
CA PHE A 291 -3.67 -12.41 -15.93
C PHE A 291 -3.08 -13.13 -17.15
N ALA A 292 -3.78 -13.14 -18.28
CA ALA A 292 -3.25 -13.68 -19.53
C ALA A 292 -1.97 -12.96 -19.99
N LEU A 293 -1.94 -11.64 -19.87
CA LEU A 293 -0.77 -10.82 -20.22
C LEU A 293 0.40 -11.09 -19.28
N PHE A 294 0.15 -11.20 -17.97
CA PHE A 294 1.15 -11.55 -16.95
C PHE A 294 1.84 -12.89 -17.28
N ILE A 295 1.07 -13.95 -17.53
CA ILE A 295 1.63 -15.27 -17.85
C ILE A 295 2.42 -15.24 -19.17
N ARG A 296 1.87 -14.63 -20.23
CA ARG A 296 2.55 -14.56 -21.54
C ARG A 296 3.85 -13.77 -21.48
N THR A 297 3.91 -12.73 -20.65
CA THR A 297 5.10 -11.91 -20.47
C THR A 297 6.17 -12.69 -19.69
N GLY A 298 5.78 -13.38 -18.61
CA GLY A 298 6.70 -14.20 -17.83
C GLY A 298 7.25 -15.44 -18.56
N GLN A 299 6.53 -15.97 -19.55
CA GLN A 299 7.00 -17.11 -20.36
C GLN A 299 8.08 -16.77 -21.40
N LYS A 300 8.14 -15.51 -21.86
CA LYS A 300 9.07 -15.10 -22.91
C LYS A 300 10.50 -14.97 -22.41
N ARG A 301 10.71 -14.86 -21.10
CA ARG A 301 12.03 -14.56 -20.51
C ARG A 301 12.45 -15.70 -19.56
N LYS A 302 13.18 -16.67 -20.11
CA LYS A 302 13.74 -17.80 -19.33
C LYS A 302 14.85 -17.27 -18.42
N GLY A 303 14.69 -17.41 -17.10
CA GLY A 303 15.71 -17.07 -16.10
C GLY A 303 15.36 -15.94 -15.12
N GLU A 304 14.21 -15.27 -15.29
CA GLU A 304 13.75 -14.17 -14.42
C GLU A 304 12.84 -14.64 -13.26
N LEU A 305 12.66 -13.83 -12.20
CA LEU A 305 11.67 -14.07 -11.14
C LEU A 305 10.22 -14.21 -11.65
N SER A 306 9.84 -13.65 -12.79
CA SER A 306 8.55 -13.93 -13.45
C SER A 306 8.44 -15.40 -13.89
N SER A 307 9.54 -15.96 -14.41
CA SER A 307 9.73 -17.40 -14.61
C SER A 307 9.78 -18.14 -13.26
N THR A 308 10.28 -17.55 -12.17
CA THR A 308 10.28 -18.20 -10.83
C THR A 308 8.91 -18.24 -10.16
N ALA A 309 8.07 -17.22 -10.28
CA ALA A 309 6.70 -17.23 -9.72
C ALA A 309 5.80 -18.17 -10.52
N LEU A 310 5.98 -18.21 -11.85
CA LEU A 310 5.40 -19.24 -12.71
C LEU A 310 5.92 -20.64 -12.36
N GLN A 311 7.21 -20.77 -12.03
CA GLN A 311 7.82 -22.03 -11.61
C GLN A 311 7.35 -22.43 -10.21
N GLN A 312 7.14 -21.52 -9.26
CA GLN A 312 6.58 -21.81 -7.94
C GLN A 312 5.11 -22.21 -8.04
N LEU A 313 4.32 -21.50 -8.86
CA LEU A 313 2.96 -21.91 -9.18
C LEU A 313 2.96 -23.29 -9.83
N ARG A 314 3.92 -23.57 -10.72
CA ARG A 314 4.12 -24.89 -11.32
C ARG A 314 4.44 -25.96 -10.29
N ASP A 315 5.43 -25.73 -9.44
CA ASP A 315 5.92 -26.67 -8.43
C ASP A 315 4.82 -26.96 -7.38
N GLU A 316 4.01 -25.97 -7.02
CA GLU A 316 2.88 -26.15 -6.10
C GLU A 316 1.71 -26.90 -6.74
N LEU A 317 1.36 -26.60 -8.00
CA LEU A 317 0.36 -27.37 -8.75
C LEU A 317 0.83 -28.82 -8.95
N LEU A 318 2.11 -29.02 -9.21
CA LEU A 318 2.81 -30.30 -9.28
C LEU A 318 2.66 -31.10 -8.00
N ARG A 319 3.06 -30.49 -6.87
CA ARG A 319 3.01 -31.12 -5.55
C ARG A 319 1.59 -31.57 -5.19
N ARG A 320 0.59 -30.75 -5.48
CA ARG A 320 -0.83 -31.08 -5.25
C ARG A 320 -1.32 -32.21 -6.14
N LEU A 321 -0.97 -32.18 -7.42
CA LEU A 321 -1.33 -33.25 -8.34
C LEU A 321 -0.69 -34.57 -7.89
N GLN A 322 0.58 -34.55 -7.48
CA GLN A 322 1.29 -35.72 -6.98
C GLN A 322 0.67 -36.25 -5.68
N THR A 323 0.23 -35.36 -4.79
CA THR A 323 -0.50 -35.74 -3.57
C THR A 323 -1.81 -36.45 -3.90
N ILE A 324 -2.57 -35.93 -4.88
CA ILE A 324 -3.83 -36.52 -5.33
C ILE A 324 -3.61 -37.88 -5.99
N ILE A 325 -2.59 -38.01 -6.84
CA ILE A 325 -2.23 -39.27 -7.51
C ILE A 325 -1.77 -40.31 -6.48
N ASN A 326 -0.92 -39.93 -5.52
CA ASN A 326 -0.44 -40.85 -4.47
C ASN A 326 -1.57 -41.31 -3.54
N ALA A 327 -2.60 -40.48 -3.34
CA ALA A 327 -3.79 -40.83 -2.57
C ALA A 327 -4.79 -41.69 -3.35
N SER A 328 -4.65 -41.81 -4.68
CA SER A 328 -5.49 -42.64 -5.53
C SER A 328 -5.01 -44.09 -5.52
N GLN A 329 -5.61 -44.94 -4.69
CA GLN A 329 -5.39 -46.38 -4.74
C GLN A 329 -6.35 -47.03 -5.76
N ASN A 330 -5.82 -47.89 -6.63
CA ASN A 330 -6.59 -48.64 -7.64
C ASN A 330 -7.47 -47.77 -8.58
N GLY A 331 -7.04 -46.54 -8.88
CA GLY A 331 -7.76 -45.62 -9.75
C GLY A 331 -9.02 -44.99 -9.12
N GLN A 332 -9.22 -45.16 -7.80
CA GLN A 332 -10.29 -44.50 -7.07
C GLN A 332 -9.72 -43.37 -6.21
N LEU A 333 -10.27 -42.18 -6.43
CA LEU A 333 -9.94 -41.00 -5.64
C LEU A 333 -10.77 -40.96 -4.36
N PRO A 334 -10.15 -40.68 -3.20
CA PRO A 334 -10.87 -40.42 -1.96
C PRO A 334 -11.86 -39.25 -2.11
N ASN A 335 -13.07 -39.39 -1.56
CA ASN A 335 -14.16 -38.40 -1.70
C ASN A 335 -13.77 -36.98 -1.27
N ASN A 336 -12.87 -36.84 -0.30
CA ASN A 336 -12.35 -35.54 0.18
C ASN A 336 -11.41 -34.85 -0.82
N LEU A 337 -10.86 -35.57 -1.80
CA LEU A 337 -9.94 -35.04 -2.82
C LEU A 337 -10.60 -34.83 -4.18
N VAL A 338 -11.80 -35.38 -4.41
CA VAL A 338 -12.53 -35.28 -5.69
C VAL A 338 -12.78 -33.82 -6.10
N VAL A 339 -13.23 -32.98 -5.16
CA VAL A 339 -13.50 -31.55 -5.41
C VAL A 339 -12.22 -30.80 -5.75
N GLN A 340 -11.14 -31.08 -5.03
CA GLN A 340 -9.84 -30.47 -5.25
C GLN A 340 -9.23 -30.89 -6.60
N ALA A 341 -9.34 -32.17 -6.96
CA ALA A 341 -8.91 -32.70 -8.26
C ALA A 341 -9.70 -32.07 -9.42
N SER A 342 -11.02 -31.93 -9.26
CA SER A 342 -11.88 -31.25 -10.25
C SER A 342 -11.52 -29.77 -10.42
N ALA A 343 -11.23 -29.06 -9.33
CA ALA A 343 -10.82 -27.66 -9.38
C ALA A 343 -9.45 -27.50 -10.07
N LEU A 344 -8.50 -28.37 -9.75
CA LEU A 344 -7.16 -28.39 -10.34
C LEU A 344 -7.21 -28.65 -11.86
N LEU A 345 -8.08 -29.57 -12.31
CA LEU A 345 -8.27 -29.88 -13.72
C LEU A 345 -8.91 -28.71 -14.48
N ARG A 346 -9.92 -28.05 -13.89
CA ARG A 346 -10.53 -26.84 -14.47
C ARG A 346 -9.54 -25.69 -14.59
N LEU A 347 -8.71 -25.50 -13.56
CA LEU A 347 -7.62 -24.54 -13.56
C LEU A 347 -6.62 -24.83 -14.70
N TYR A 348 -6.24 -26.10 -14.89
CA TYR A 348 -5.38 -26.52 -16.00
C TYR A 348 -5.96 -26.14 -17.37
N CYS A 349 -7.23 -26.47 -17.61
CA CYS A 349 -7.90 -26.14 -18.87
C CYS A 349 -7.92 -24.63 -19.13
N ALA A 350 -8.17 -23.84 -18.08
CA ALA A 350 -8.21 -22.38 -18.18
C ALA A 350 -6.82 -21.78 -18.45
N LEU A 351 -5.78 -22.26 -17.77
CA LEU A 351 -4.39 -21.85 -18.01
C LEU A 351 -3.94 -22.19 -19.44
N ARG A 352 -4.30 -23.38 -19.94
CA ARG A 352 -3.98 -23.79 -21.31
C ARG A 352 -4.68 -22.90 -22.35
N GLY A 353 -5.95 -22.58 -22.15
CA GLY A 353 -6.74 -21.78 -23.08
C GLY A 353 -6.42 -20.28 -23.06
N ILE A 354 -6.35 -19.68 -21.87
CA ILE A 354 -6.22 -18.23 -21.70
C ILE A 354 -4.76 -17.78 -21.82
N ALA A 355 -3.86 -18.52 -21.18
CA ALA A 355 -2.47 -18.12 -21.02
C ALA A 355 -1.50 -18.82 -22.00
N GLY A 356 -1.98 -19.74 -22.85
CA GLY A 356 -1.18 -20.35 -23.92
C GLY A 356 -0.02 -21.22 -23.42
N ILE A 357 -0.12 -21.75 -22.19
CA ILE A 357 0.93 -22.59 -21.58
C ILE A 357 0.97 -23.96 -22.28
N ASN A 358 1.55 -24.04 -23.47
CA ASN A 358 1.69 -25.29 -24.22
C ASN A 358 2.73 -26.24 -23.62
N SER A 359 3.65 -25.72 -22.79
CA SER A 359 4.86 -26.43 -22.35
C SER A 359 4.78 -26.99 -20.93
N PHE A 360 3.67 -26.78 -20.21
CA PHE A 360 3.61 -26.99 -18.75
C PHE A 360 3.87 -28.43 -18.30
N TRP A 361 3.49 -29.42 -19.12
CA TRP A 361 3.46 -30.83 -18.72
C TRP A 361 3.86 -31.82 -19.82
N ARG A 362 4.58 -31.37 -20.86
CA ARG A 362 5.16 -32.31 -21.82
C ARG A 362 6.15 -33.30 -21.17
N TYR A 363 6.60 -32.98 -19.95
CA TYR A 363 7.49 -33.77 -19.10
C TYR A 363 6.81 -34.66 -18.04
N LEU A 364 5.47 -34.75 -17.98
CA LEU A 364 4.79 -35.66 -17.02
C LEU A 364 3.96 -36.78 -17.65
N MET A 365 3.80 -36.75 -18.97
CA MET A 365 3.14 -37.81 -19.73
C MET A 365 4.15 -38.63 -20.56
N GLU A 366 5.43 -38.32 -20.44
CA GLU A 366 6.58 -39.20 -20.71
C GLU A 366 7.15 -39.61 -19.35
#